data_AF-A0A5K1DAK7-F1
#
_entry.id   AF-A0A5K1DAK7-F1
#
_cell.length_a   1.000
_cell.length_b   1.000
_cell.length_c   1.000
_cell.angle_alpha   90.00
_cell.angle_beta   90.00
_cell.angle_gamma   90.00
#
_symmetry.space_group_name_H-M   'P 1'
#
loop_
_entity.id
_entity.type
_entity.pdbx_description
1 polymer ?
#
loop_
_entity_poly.entity_id
_entity_poly.type
_entity_poly.pdbx_seq_one_letter_code
_entity_poly.pdbx_strand_id
1 'polypeptide(L)'
;SIIFSEKDLSKWRYYHVDVLYIIVQVSGMTVPHVLIDWGSDLNICSDLTPKALGFHEDKYRFDDIKIYGYDGRCMNSKGTLEMN
;
A
#
# COMPACT_ATOMS: atom_id res chain seq x y z
N SER A 1 15.00 3.90 -10.59
CA SER A 1 13.97 4.76 -9.99
C SER A 1 12.86 4.92 -11.01
N ILE A 2 11.60 4.84 -10.58
CA ILE A 2 10.48 5.25 -11.41
C ILE A 2 10.26 6.73 -11.12
N ILE A 3 10.47 7.58 -12.12
CA ILE A 3 10.28 9.02 -11.99
C ILE A 3 8.92 9.32 -12.59
N PHE A 4 7.96 9.64 -11.72
CA PHE A 4 6.65 10.08 -12.16
C PHE A 4 6.68 11.58 -12.48
N SER A 5 5.99 11.97 -13.55
CA SER A 5 5.94 13.35 -14.03
C SER A 5 4.53 13.68 -14.47
N GLU A 6 4.04 14.86 -14.06
CA GLU A 6 2.72 15.36 -14.46
C GLU A 6 2.69 15.95 -15.86
N LYS A 7 3.83 15.94 -16.58
CA LYS A 7 3.95 16.52 -17.93
C LYS A 7 2.97 15.92 -18.94
N ASP A 8 2.55 14.68 -18.71
CA ASP A 8 1.63 13.93 -19.58
C ASP A 8 0.20 13.88 -19.00
N LEU A 9 -0.07 14.50 -17.85
CA LEU A 9 -1.41 14.56 -17.27
C LEU A 9 -2.22 15.65 -17.96
N SER A 10 -3.35 15.27 -18.56
CA SER A 10 -4.26 16.23 -19.17
C SER A 10 -4.84 17.19 -18.12
N LYS A 11 -5.01 18.47 -18.46
CA LYS A 11 -5.60 19.50 -17.56
C LYS A 11 -7.02 19.18 -17.09
N TRP A 12 -7.68 18.22 -17.73
CA TRP A 12 -8.96 17.70 -17.33
C TRP A 12 -8.74 16.59 -16.30
N ARG A 13 -9.09 16.86 -15.05
CA ARG A 13 -9.19 15.83 -14.01
C ARG A 13 -10.35 14.90 -14.37
N TYR A 14 -10.08 13.94 -15.25
CA TYR A 14 -11.00 12.84 -15.52
C TYR A 14 -11.35 12.18 -14.19
N TYR A 15 -12.65 11.97 -13.94
CA TYR A 15 -13.11 11.07 -12.88
C TYR A 15 -12.39 9.74 -13.07
N HIS A 16 -11.60 9.32 -12.07
CA HIS A 16 -10.71 8.17 -12.09
C HIS A 16 -11.26 6.99 -12.91
N VAL A 17 -10.87 6.88 -14.19
CA VAL A 17 -11.56 5.93 -15.08
C VAL A 17 -11.04 4.51 -14.86
N ASP A 18 -9.78 4.32 -14.47
CA ASP A 18 -9.28 2.99 -14.15
C ASP A 18 -8.27 3.05 -13.01
N VAL A 19 -8.50 2.21 -11.99
CA VAL A 19 -7.58 2.07 -10.86
C VAL A 19 -6.31 1.36 -11.35
N LEU A 20 -5.14 1.95 -11.10
CA LEU A 20 -3.87 1.36 -11.50
C LEU A 20 -3.39 0.35 -10.45
N TYR A 21 -3.34 -0.91 -10.85
CA TYR A 21 -2.75 -1.99 -10.06
C TYR A 21 -1.43 -2.45 -10.66
N ILE A 22 -0.50 -2.82 -9.80
CA ILE A 22 0.72 -3.52 -10.17
C ILE A 22 0.78 -4.90 -9.52
N ILE A 23 1.66 -5.73 -10.05
CA ILE A 23 2.07 -6.98 -9.44
C ILE A 23 3.43 -6.74 -8.80
N VAL A 24 3.58 -7.09 -7.53
CA VAL A 24 4.87 -7.03 -6.83
C VAL A 24 5.31 -8.44 -6.42
N GLN A 25 6.62 -8.66 -6.40
CA GLN A 25 7.21 -9.87 -5.81
C GLN A 25 7.66 -9.53 -4.39
N VAL A 26 7.26 -10.35 -3.43
CA VAL A 26 7.60 -10.21 -2.01
C VAL A 26 7.99 -11.58 -1.48
N SER A 27 9.18 -11.75 -0.90
CA SER A 27 9.63 -13.04 -0.37
C SER A 27 9.51 -14.22 -1.36
N GLY A 28 9.71 -13.96 -2.67
CA GLY A 28 9.54 -14.96 -3.72
C GLY A 28 8.09 -15.32 -4.07
N MET A 29 7.11 -14.63 -3.50
CA MET A 29 5.68 -14.77 -3.79
C MET A 29 5.16 -13.58 -4.59
N THR A 30 4.15 -13.84 -5.41
CA THR A 30 3.48 -12.81 -6.21
C THR A 30 2.32 -12.22 -5.43
N VAL A 31 2.33 -10.90 -5.20
CA VAL A 31 1.19 -10.15 -4.66
C VAL A 31 0.54 -9.38 -5.82
N PRO A 32 -0.58 -9.87 -6.36
CA PRO A 32 -1.29 -9.16 -7.41
C PRO A 32 -2.16 -8.04 -6.82
N HIS A 33 -2.69 -7.18 -7.68
CA HIS A 33 -3.65 -6.13 -7.29
C HIS A 33 -3.13 -5.16 -6.21
N VAL A 34 -1.83 -4.85 -6.22
CA VAL A 34 -1.29 -3.77 -5.38
C VAL A 34 -1.67 -2.44 -5.99
N LEU A 35 -2.45 -1.66 -5.26
CA LEU A 35 -2.91 -0.33 -5.68
C LEU A 35 -1.75 0.67 -5.65
N ILE A 36 -1.55 1.39 -6.77
CA ILE A 36 -0.72 2.60 -6.76
C ILE A 36 -1.59 3.78 -6.33
N ASP A 37 -1.56 4.07 -5.03
CA ASP A 37 -2.30 5.19 -4.44
C ASP A 37 -1.36 6.38 -4.20
N TRP A 38 -1.54 7.44 -4.97
CA TRP A 38 -0.77 8.70 -4.82
C TRP A 38 -1.23 9.54 -3.62
N GLY A 39 -2.38 9.21 -3.02
CA GLY A 39 -2.89 9.90 -1.83
C GLY A 39 -2.36 9.33 -0.52
N SER A 40 -1.63 8.21 -0.54
CA SER A 40 -1.12 7.56 0.66
C SER A 40 0.35 7.87 0.92
N ASP A 41 0.68 8.25 2.15
CA ASP A 41 2.07 8.45 2.59
C ASP A 41 2.79 7.12 2.90
N LEU A 42 2.04 6.02 3.06
CA LEU A 42 2.54 4.74 3.54
C LEU A 42 2.10 3.58 2.64
N ASN A 43 2.94 2.55 2.54
CA ASN A 43 2.54 1.24 2.04
C ASN A 43 1.73 0.54 3.12
N ILE A 44 0.46 0.25 2.82
CA ILE A 44 -0.45 -0.43 3.74
C ILE A 44 -0.96 -1.70 3.10
N CYS A 45 -1.15 -2.74 3.92
CA CYS A 45 -1.84 -3.95 3.51
C CYS A 45 -2.75 -4.43 4.63
N SER A 46 -3.76 -5.22 4.27
CA SER A 46 -4.58 -5.90 5.27
C SER A 46 -3.75 -6.92 6.03
N ASP A 47 -4.10 -7.23 7.29
CA ASP A 47 -3.47 -8.29 8.09
C ASP A 47 -3.53 -9.68 7.40
N LEU A 48 -4.42 -9.87 6.43
CA LEU A 48 -4.51 -11.12 5.66
C LEU A 48 -3.35 -11.30 4.68
N THR A 49 -2.79 -10.20 4.15
CA THR A 49 -1.72 -10.25 3.14
C THR A 49 -0.41 -10.88 3.68
N PRO A 50 0.19 -10.38 4.78
CA PRO A 50 1.36 -11.00 5.38
C PRO A 50 1.09 -12.43 5.87
N LYS A 51 -0.11 -12.74 6.37
CA LYS A 51 -0.49 -14.12 6.72
C LYS A 51 -0.49 -15.06 5.53
N ALA A 52 -1.02 -14.61 4.39
CA ALA A 52 -0.99 -15.37 3.14
C ALA A 52 0.44 -15.53 2.57
N LEU A 53 1.31 -14.57 2.87
CA LEU A 53 2.74 -14.63 2.57
C LEU A 53 3.55 -15.49 3.56
N GLY A 54 2.91 -16.07 4.58
CA GLY A 54 3.56 -16.94 5.56
C GLY A 54 4.30 -16.21 6.68
N PHE A 55 4.08 -14.90 6.86
CA PHE A 55 4.64 -14.18 8.00
C PHE A 55 3.88 -14.50 9.29
N HIS A 56 4.64 -14.75 10.35
CA HIS A 56 4.15 -14.98 11.70
C HIS A 56 4.04 -13.67 12.49
N GLU A 57 3.25 -13.66 13.57
CA GLU A 57 3.00 -12.46 14.37
C GLU A 57 4.27 -11.90 15.06
N ASP A 58 5.26 -12.74 15.34
CA ASP A 58 6.56 -12.35 15.91
C ASP A 58 7.41 -11.50 14.96
N LYS A 59 7.07 -11.45 13.66
CA LYS A 59 7.76 -10.63 12.66
C LYS A 59 7.29 -9.18 12.62
N TYR A 60 6.15 -8.86 13.24
CA TYR A 60 5.68 -7.50 13.29
C TYR A 60 6.49 -6.70 14.31
N ARG A 61 7.03 -5.57 13.86
CA ARG A 61 7.55 -4.55 14.76
C ARG A 61 6.37 -3.73 15.24
N PHE A 62 6.02 -3.88 16.52
CA PHE A 62 4.98 -3.06 17.13
C PHE A 62 5.33 -1.58 17.00
N ASP A 63 4.35 -0.78 16.60
CA ASP A 63 4.42 0.66 16.55
C ASP A 63 3.06 1.26 16.96
N ASP A 64 3.05 2.53 17.34
CA ASP A 64 1.84 3.28 17.68
C ASP A 64 1.45 4.24 16.54
N ILE A 65 1.67 3.82 15.29
CA ILE A 65 1.33 4.63 14.12
C ILE A 65 -0.19 4.61 13.94
N LYS A 66 -0.79 5.80 13.89
CA LYS A 66 -2.19 5.98 13.50
C LYS A 66 -2.30 6.21 12.01
N ILE A 67 -3.07 5.37 11.33
CA ILE A 67 -3.38 5.50 9.91
C ILE A 67 -4.71 6.25 9.80
N TYR A 68 -4.71 7.36 9.06
CA TYR A 68 -5.90 8.19 8.82
C TYR A 68 -6.43 7.93 7.40
N GLY A 69 -7.71 7.64 7.28
CA GLY A 69 -8.41 7.55 6.00
C GLY A 69 -8.85 8.92 5.50
N TYR A 70 -9.25 8.96 4.22
CA TYR A 70 -9.76 10.16 3.57
C TYR A 70 -10.93 10.85 4.31
N ASP A 71 -11.77 10.06 4.99
CA ASP A 71 -12.91 10.55 5.76
C ASP A 71 -12.55 11.03 7.18
N GLY A 72 -11.26 11.09 7.51
CA GLY A 72 -10.75 11.50 8.81
C GLY A 72 -10.85 10.44 9.91
N ARG A 73 -11.42 9.26 9.64
CA ARG A 73 -11.37 8.13 10.59
C ARG A 73 -9.96 7.59 10.66
N CYS A 74 -9.56 7.10 11.84
CA CYS A 74 -8.24 6.52 12.04
C CYS A 74 -8.28 5.19 12.76
N MET A 75 -7.22 4.41 12.57
CA MET A 75 -7.00 3.14 13.26
C MET A 75 -5.51 3.00 13.58
N ASN A 76 -5.20 2.35 14.69
CA ASN A 76 -3.82 1.97 14.99
C ASN A 76 -3.37 0.87 14.02
N SER A 77 -2.12 0.97 13.58
CA SER A 77 -1.47 -0.11 12.85
C SER A 77 -1.35 -1.36 13.74
N LYS A 78 -1.36 -2.55 13.13
CA LYS A 78 -1.01 -3.80 13.86
C LYS A 78 0.49 -3.86 14.17
N GLY A 79 1.29 -3.16 13.38
CA GLY A 79 2.73 -3.13 13.40
C GLY A 79 3.28 -3.03 11.98
N THR A 80 4.55 -2.65 11.88
CA THR A 80 5.30 -2.59 10.63
C THR A 80 5.94 -3.95 10.35
N LEU A 81 5.97 -4.33 9.08
CA LEU A 81 6.67 -5.52 8.61
C LEU A 81 7.67 -5.12 7.52
N GLU A 82 8.90 -5.61 7.64
CA GLU A 82 9.89 -5.50 6.56
C GLU A 82 9.73 -6.68 5.61
N MET A 83 9.39 -6.36 4.35
CA MET A 83 9.16 -7.31 3.28
C MET A 83 10.32 -7.19 2.28
N ASN A 84 11.20 -8.19 2.28
CA ASN A 84 12.42 -8.23 1.46
C ASN A 84 12.20 -8.96 0.12
#